data_AF-A0A1I1GKB4-F1
#
_entry.id   AF-A0A1I1GKB4-F1
#
_cell.length_a   1.000
_cell.length_b   1.000
_cell.length_c   1.000
_cell.angle_alpha   90.00
_cell.angle_beta   90.00
_cell.angle_gamma   90.00
#
_symmetry.space_group_name_H-M   'P 1'
#
loop_
_entity.id
_entity.type
_entity.pdbx_description
1 polymer ?
#
loop_
_entity_poly.entity_id
_entity_poly.type
_entity_poly.pdbx_seq_one_letter_code
_entity_poly.pdbx_strand_id
1 'polypeptide(L)'
;MLLYVKQDIFESPAQVIVNTVNTVGVMGKGIAKKYKQLYPDMYKQYRHYCEQGLLDIGKLWLYKDEKKWVLNFPTKKHWRNPSEIEYIEKGLAKFVSTYEEKGIYSISFPQLGTGNGGLDWETEVKPLMEKYLKNLPIDVFVHIVDGFETFTEHKNIKETRKWLRKQPSALSAEFVWEDLLHIVTHADLKIFGWSVDSLVGDEKEESKLLIHTRDDNIEFNKEDFFDLWIKLRDFGYVFSRDLPENYREKNRSTNILRFLTLLPYIEPIKSINHQKQITTGVAVKKINLPDEEQSVSSQEQTELIFG
;
A
#
# COMPACT_ATOMS: atom_id res chain seq x y z
N MET A 1 -4.44 24.66 -22.24
CA MET A 1 -5.90 24.56 -22.48
C MET A 1 -6.47 23.47 -21.60
N LEU A 2 -7.55 23.72 -20.85
CA LEU A 2 -8.24 22.72 -20.03
C LEU A 2 -9.42 22.12 -20.82
N LEU A 3 -9.44 20.81 -20.99
CA LEU A 3 -10.48 20.08 -21.72
C LEU A 3 -11.09 18.99 -20.86
N TYR A 4 -12.43 18.89 -20.87
CA TYR A 4 -13.16 17.77 -20.29
C TYR A 4 -13.42 16.71 -21.35
N VAL A 5 -13.04 15.47 -21.09
CA VAL A 5 -13.13 14.36 -22.06
C VAL A 5 -13.82 13.14 -21.45
N LYS A 6 -14.57 12.41 -22.27
CA LYS A 6 -15.21 11.14 -21.90
C LYS A 6 -14.45 9.98 -22.55
N GLN A 7 -13.27 9.70 -22.02
CA GLN A 7 -12.37 8.65 -22.52
C GLN A 7 -11.66 8.00 -21.34
N ASP A 8 -11.25 6.74 -21.48
CA ASP A 8 -10.32 6.12 -20.52
C ASP A 8 -9.01 6.91 -20.45
N ILE A 9 -8.56 7.24 -19.23
CA ILE A 9 -7.31 7.97 -19.00
C ILE A 9 -6.09 7.22 -19.56
N PHE A 10 -6.15 5.89 -19.60
CA PHE A 10 -5.05 5.06 -20.11
C PHE A 10 -4.91 5.14 -21.63
N GLU A 11 -5.93 5.66 -22.34
CA GLU A 11 -5.89 5.93 -23.78
C GLU A 11 -5.57 7.41 -24.10
N SER A 12 -5.36 8.23 -23.07
CA SER A 12 -5.05 9.65 -23.26
C SER A 12 -3.84 9.84 -24.17
N PRO A 13 -3.82 10.84 -25.07
CA PRO A 13 -2.63 11.21 -25.83
C PRO A 13 -1.61 12.03 -25.00
N ALA A 14 -1.97 12.50 -23.80
CA ALA A 14 -1.12 13.36 -22.98
C ALA A 14 0.21 12.69 -22.59
N GLN A 15 1.28 13.45 -22.42
CA GLN A 15 2.58 12.93 -21.98
C GLN A 15 2.50 12.25 -20.61
N VAL A 16 1.73 12.84 -19.68
CA VAL A 16 1.60 12.39 -18.29
C VAL A 16 0.16 11.99 -17.98
N ILE A 17 -0.03 10.89 -17.26
CA ILE A 17 -1.32 10.47 -16.71
C ILE A 17 -1.26 10.43 -15.18
N VAL A 18 -2.32 10.90 -14.53
CA VAL A 18 -2.35 11.03 -13.07
C VAL A 18 -2.93 9.79 -12.42
N ASN A 19 -2.21 9.27 -11.43
CA ASN A 19 -2.67 8.20 -10.55
C ASN A 19 -3.04 8.77 -9.19
N THR A 20 -4.27 8.52 -8.71
CA THR A 20 -4.70 8.94 -7.37
C THR A 20 -4.30 7.88 -6.35
N VAL A 21 -3.45 8.27 -5.39
CA VAL A 21 -2.85 7.33 -4.43
C VAL A 21 -3.15 7.71 -2.98
N ASN A 22 -2.89 6.77 -2.07
CA ASN A 22 -2.77 7.08 -0.64
C ASN A 22 -1.28 7.18 -0.24
N THR A 23 -1.00 7.46 1.03
CA THR A 23 0.38 7.60 1.54
C THR A 23 0.86 6.37 2.30
N VAL A 24 0.08 5.28 2.34
CA VAL A 24 0.39 4.04 3.08
C VAL A 24 0.72 2.83 2.18
N GLY A 25 0.99 3.05 0.89
CA GLY A 25 1.54 2.03 -0.01
C GLY A 25 0.52 1.03 -0.58
N VAL A 26 -0.78 1.34 -0.60
CA VAL A 26 -1.82 0.39 -1.04
C VAL A 26 -2.49 0.83 -2.34
N MET A 27 -2.36 0.05 -3.42
CA MET A 27 -3.10 0.25 -4.68
C MET A 27 -4.10 -0.90 -4.91
N GLY A 28 -5.11 -0.97 -4.05
CA GLY A 28 -6.03 -2.11 -4.00
C GLY A 28 -7.27 -2.00 -4.89
N LYS A 29 -7.66 -0.80 -5.33
CA LYS A 29 -8.94 -0.59 -6.02
C LYS A 29 -8.97 0.61 -6.96
N GLY A 30 -10.05 0.71 -7.72
CA GLY A 30 -10.29 1.80 -8.67
C GLY A 30 -9.14 1.94 -9.66
N ILE A 31 -8.88 3.18 -10.06
CA ILE A 31 -7.85 3.51 -11.04
C ILE A 31 -6.44 3.09 -10.58
N ALA A 32 -6.14 3.22 -9.28
CA ALA A 32 -4.85 2.86 -8.70
C ALA A 32 -4.51 1.37 -8.88
N LYS A 33 -5.51 0.49 -8.81
CA LYS A 33 -5.31 -0.94 -9.09
C LYS A 33 -4.89 -1.19 -10.54
N LYS A 34 -5.52 -0.49 -11.50
CA LYS A 34 -5.16 -0.59 -12.92
C LYS A 34 -3.74 -0.05 -13.17
N TYR A 35 -3.36 1.05 -12.51
CA TYR A 35 -1.97 1.52 -12.51
C TYR A 35 -0.99 0.48 -11.96
N LYS A 36 -1.30 -0.18 -10.83
CA LYS A 36 -0.46 -1.26 -10.29
C LYS A 36 -0.27 -2.42 -11.27
N GLN A 37 -1.31 -2.76 -12.04
CA GLN A 37 -1.24 -3.85 -13.03
C GLN A 37 -0.41 -3.46 -14.26
N LEU A 38 -0.52 -2.21 -14.70
CA LEU A 38 0.20 -1.71 -15.89
C LEU A 38 1.65 -1.30 -15.59
N TYR A 39 1.93 -0.84 -14.36
CA TYR A 39 3.23 -0.33 -13.93
C TYR A 39 3.67 -1.00 -12.61
N PRO A 40 4.03 -2.30 -12.63
CA PRO A 40 4.39 -3.04 -11.42
C PRO A 40 5.66 -2.50 -10.74
N ASP A 41 6.65 -2.03 -11.50
CA ASP A 41 7.87 -1.44 -10.96
C ASP A 41 7.62 -0.09 -10.30
N MET A 42 6.76 0.74 -10.91
CA MET A 42 6.25 1.96 -10.27
C MET A 42 5.60 1.63 -8.93
N TYR A 43 4.76 0.58 -8.88
CA TYR A 43 4.11 0.19 -7.63
C TYR A 43 5.11 -0.25 -6.56
N LYS A 44 6.17 -0.98 -6.94
CA LYS A 44 7.25 -1.37 -6.01
C LYS A 44 7.94 -0.14 -5.41
N GLN A 45 8.30 0.84 -6.23
CA GLN A 45 8.93 2.10 -5.76
C GLN A 45 7.97 2.95 -4.92
N TYR A 46 6.71 3.08 -5.36
CA TYR A 46 5.66 3.78 -4.61
C TYR A 46 5.55 3.25 -3.17
N ARG A 47 5.54 1.92 -3.00
CA ARG A 47 5.48 1.32 -1.67
C ARG A 47 6.68 1.68 -0.83
N HIS A 48 7.88 1.59 -1.40
CA HIS A 48 9.11 1.98 -0.71
C HIS A 48 9.03 3.45 -0.26
N TYR A 49 8.55 4.36 -1.09
CA TYR A 49 8.42 5.77 -0.74
C TYR A 49 7.36 6.03 0.34
N CYS A 50 6.27 5.29 0.34
CA CYS A 50 5.29 5.33 1.43
C CYS A 50 5.88 4.80 2.75
N GLU A 51 6.60 3.67 2.71
CA GLU A 51 7.22 3.05 3.88
C GLU A 51 8.28 3.95 4.52
N GLN A 52 9.00 4.72 3.72
CA GLN A 52 10.00 5.69 4.20
C GLN A 52 9.40 7.06 4.58
N GLY A 53 8.08 7.25 4.49
CA GLY A 53 7.43 8.55 4.76
C GLY A 53 7.80 9.65 3.74
N LEU A 54 8.34 9.25 2.60
CA LEU A 54 8.85 10.16 1.56
C LEU A 54 7.72 10.71 0.68
N LEU A 55 6.59 10.01 0.61
CA LEU A 55 5.37 10.46 -0.07
C LEU A 55 4.27 10.78 0.94
N ASP A 56 3.80 12.04 0.94
CA ASP A 56 2.71 12.53 1.80
C ASP A 56 1.82 13.52 1.02
N ILE A 57 0.72 13.98 1.61
CA ILE A 57 -0.17 14.99 1.04
C ILE A 57 0.60 16.23 0.59
N GLY A 58 0.41 16.63 -0.68
CA GLY A 58 1.13 17.74 -1.29
C GLY A 58 2.53 17.40 -1.82
N LYS A 59 3.02 16.18 -1.59
CA LYS A 59 4.23 15.66 -2.24
C LYS A 59 3.82 14.80 -3.43
N LEU A 60 4.17 15.22 -4.64
CA LEU A 60 3.87 14.48 -5.86
C LEU A 60 5.09 13.66 -6.28
N TRP A 61 4.85 12.47 -6.82
CA TRP A 61 5.92 11.65 -7.37
C TRP A 61 5.69 11.34 -8.84
N LEU A 62 6.62 11.79 -9.69
CA LEU A 62 6.60 11.52 -11.12
C LEU A 62 7.44 10.27 -11.43
N TYR A 63 6.77 9.22 -11.88
CA TYR A 63 7.40 8.02 -12.44
C TYR A 63 7.51 8.15 -13.96
N LYS A 64 8.70 7.90 -14.51
CA LYS A 64 8.96 7.99 -15.94
C LYS A 64 9.13 6.59 -16.52
N ASP A 65 8.13 6.15 -17.28
CA ASP A 65 8.19 4.96 -18.13
C ASP A 65 8.53 5.36 -19.56
N GLU A 66 9.08 4.43 -20.34
CA GLU A 66 9.33 4.63 -21.77
C GLU A 66 8.04 4.92 -22.56
N LYS A 67 6.91 4.31 -22.15
CA LYS A 67 5.63 4.46 -22.85
C LYS A 67 4.82 5.66 -22.37
N LYS A 68 4.82 5.93 -21.07
CA LYS A 68 3.95 6.93 -20.45
C LYS A 68 4.45 7.37 -19.08
N TRP A 69 4.41 8.67 -18.79
CA TRP A 69 4.75 9.13 -17.45
C TRP A 69 3.54 9.08 -16.52
N VAL A 70 3.75 8.70 -15.27
CA VAL A 70 2.69 8.59 -14.25
C VAL A 70 2.98 9.54 -13.11
N LEU A 71 2.08 10.49 -12.86
CA LEU A 71 2.14 11.37 -11.70
C LEU A 71 1.31 10.77 -10.57
N ASN A 72 1.97 10.23 -9.56
CA ASN A 72 1.34 9.72 -8.35
C ASN A 72 0.96 10.91 -7.45
N PHE A 73 -0.34 11.10 -7.30
CA PHE A 73 -0.96 12.25 -6.64
C PHE A 73 -1.68 11.78 -5.37
N PRO A 74 -1.13 12.06 -4.18
CA PRO A 74 -1.77 11.68 -2.92
C PRO A 74 -3.10 12.41 -2.72
N THR A 75 -4.19 11.67 -2.77
CA THR A 75 -5.55 12.18 -2.48
C THR A 75 -6.09 11.65 -1.15
N LYS A 76 -5.34 10.78 -0.47
CA LYS A 76 -5.70 10.22 0.83
C LYS A 76 -4.45 9.98 1.66
N LYS A 77 -4.55 10.08 2.97
CA LYS A 77 -3.52 9.55 3.86
C LYS A 77 -3.63 8.04 3.94
N HIS A 78 -4.74 7.55 4.49
CA HIS A 78 -5.05 6.13 4.58
C HIS A 78 -6.18 5.76 3.62
N TRP A 79 -6.10 4.61 2.94
CA TRP A 79 -7.08 4.21 1.92
C TRP A 79 -8.52 4.02 2.45
N ARG A 80 -8.66 3.73 3.76
CA ARG A 80 -9.95 3.59 4.47
C ARG A 80 -10.67 4.91 4.73
N ASN A 81 -9.93 6.01 4.86
CA ASN A 81 -10.50 7.32 5.16
C ASN A 81 -10.95 8.01 3.87
N PRO A 82 -11.93 8.91 3.89
CA PRO A 82 -12.29 9.72 2.72
C PRO A 82 -11.12 10.63 2.29
N SER A 83 -11.26 11.21 1.10
CA SER A 83 -10.40 12.31 0.64
C SER A 83 -10.86 13.59 1.31
N GLU A 84 -9.96 14.57 1.42
CA GLU A 84 -10.28 15.92 1.88
C GLU A 84 -9.95 16.91 0.76
N ILE A 85 -10.73 17.98 0.64
CA ILE A 85 -10.53 18.98 -0.41
C ILE A 85 -9.14 19.64 -0.31
N GLU A 86 -8.64 19.80 0.91
CA GLU A 86 -7.31 20.35 1.22
C GLU A 86 -6.18 19.47 0.65
N TYR A 87 -6.39 18.15 0.54
CA TYR A 87 -5.40 17.24 -0.03
C TYR A 87 -5.26 17.50 -1.53
N ILE A 88 -6.39 17.71 -2.19
CA ILE A 88 -6.46 18.02 -3.62
C ILE A 88 -5.82 19.39 -3.89
N GLU A 89 -6.14 20.40 -3.06
CA GLU A 89 -5.58 21.74 -3.22
C GLU A 89 -4.06 21.75 -3.06
N LYS A 90 -3.52 21.09 -2.02
CA LYS A 90 -2.07 20.98 -1.82
C LYS A 90 -1.36 20.31 -2.99
N GLY A 91 -1.93 19.23 -3.52
CA GLY A 91 -1.37 18.55 -4.68
C GLY A 91 -1.44 19.39 -5.96
N LEU A 92 -2.55 20.09 -6.22
CA LEU A 92 -2.68 20.98 -7.38
C LEU A 92 -1.71 22.16 -7.29
N ALA A 93 -1.57 22.78 -6.11
CA ALA A 93 -0.60 23.85 -5.88
C ALA A 93 0.84 23.38 -6.15
N LYS A 94 1.23 22.20 -5.65
CA LYS A 94 2.56 21.62 -5.94
C LYS A 94 2.74 21.30 -7.42
N PHE A 95 1.71 20.79 -8.09
CA PHE A 95 1.77 20.54 -9.54
C PHE A 95 2.03 21.83 -10.31
N VAL A 96 1.23 22.88 -10.07
CA VAL A 96 1.39 24.19 -10.74
C VAL A 96 2.78 24.79 -10.49
N SER A 97 3.34 24.64 -9.29
CA SER A 97 4.67 25.20 -9.00
C SER A 97 5.85 24.40 -9.55
N THR A 98 5.64 23.18 -10.10
CA THR A 98 6.75 22.29 -10.49
C THR A 98 6.64 21.67 -11.88
N TYR A 99 5.48 21.72 -12.56
CA TYR A 99 5.27 21.00 -13.82
C TYR A 99 6.29 21.40 -14.91
N GLU A 100 6.65 22.68 -15.00
CA GLU A 100 7.59 23.21 -15.99
C GLU A 100 9.01 22.67 -15.74
N GLU A 101 9.49 22.76 -14.50
CA GLU A 101 10.79 22.21 -14.09
C GLU A 101 10.88 20.69 -14.30
N LYS A 102 9.75 19.99 -14.21
CA LYS A 102 9.68 18.53 -14.45
C LYS A 102 9.50 18.17 -15.93
N GLY A 103 9.41 19.16 -16.83
CA GLY A 103 9.30 18.95 -18.27
C GLY A 103 7.95 18.38 -18.71
N ILE A 104 6.88 18.72 -17.99
CA ILE A 104 5.51 18.29 -18.30
C ILE A 104 4.88 19.30 -19.26
N TYR A 105 4.61 18.91 -20.50
CA TYR A 105 3.96 19.77 -21.50
C TYR A 105 2.52 19.36 -21.83
N SER A 106 2.06 18.20 -21.36
CA SER A 106 0.66 17.79 -21.41
C SER A 106 0.33 16.76 -20.33
N ILE A 107 -0.86 16.84 -19.73
CA ILE A 107 -1.24 15.96 -18.62
C ILE A 107 -2.74 15.61 -18.61
N SER A 108 -3.05 14.39 -18.20
CA SER A 108 -4.41 13.92 -17.97
C SER A 108 -4.68 13.66 -16.49
N PHE A 109 -5.76 14.24 -15.98
CA PHE A 109 -6.27 14.03 -14.64
C PHE A 109 -7.56 13.18 -14.65
N PRO A 110 -7.72 12.24 -13.70
CA PRO A 110 -9.05 11.75 -13.36
C PRO A 110 -9.80 12.79 -12.51
N GLN A 111 -11.07 12.54 -12.21
CA GLN A 111 -11.80 13.29 -11.17
C GLN A 111 -11.15 13.02 -9.79
N LEU A 112 -10.35 13.97 -9.30
CA LEU A 112 -9.50 13.80 -8.12
C LEU A 112 -10.32 13.68 -6.83
N GLY A 113 -10.04 12.67 -6.00
CA GLY A 113 -10.70 12.51 -4.70
C GLY A 113 -12.20 12.20 -4.76
N THR A 114 -12.78 12.03 -5.95
CA THR A 114 -14.18 11.60 -6.11
C THR A 114 -14.30 10.08 -6.01
N GLY A 115 -15.54 9.55 -6.08
CA GLY A 115 -15.81 8.12 -6.01
C GLY A 115 -15.40 7.52 -4.66
N ASN A 116 -14.26 6.83 -4.61
CA ASN A 116 -13.72 6.26 -3.38
C ASN A 116 -13.29 7.31 -2.33
N GLY A 117 -13.01 8.54 -2.76
CA GLY A 117 -12.67 9.63 -1.86
C GLY A 117 -13.87 10.40 -1.32
N GLY A 118 -15.04 10.27 -1.94
CA GLY A 118 -16.29 10.84 -1.45
C GLY A 118 -16.49 12.35 -1.68
N LEU A 119 -15.53 13.05 -2.32
CA LEU A 119 -15.72 14.45 -2.70
C LEU A 119 -16.71 14.58 -3.85
N ASP A 120 -17.50 15.66 -3.82
CA ASP A 120 -18.43 16.01 -4.88
C ASP A 120 -17.70 16.65 -6.07
N TRP A 121 -17.98 16.13 -7.26
CA TRP A 121 -17.30 16.59 -8.47
C TRP A 121 -17.68 18.02 -8.84
N GLU A 122 -18.98 18.35 -8.90
CA GLU A 122 -19.44 19.62 -9.47
C GLU A 122 -19.25 20.80 -8.50
N THR A 123 -19.42 20.55 -7.19
CA THR A 123 -19.42 21.61 -6.18
C THR A 123 -18.09 21.78 -5.46
N GLU A 124 -17.26 20.74 -5.35
CA GLU A 124 -15.99 20.80 -4.62
C GLU A 124 -14.76 20.69 -5.55
N VAL A 125 -14.64 19.59 -6.30
CA VAL A 125 -13.39 19.25 -7.00
C VAL A 125 -13.20 20.04 -8.30
N LYS A 126 -14.24 20.13 -9.13
CA LYS A 126 -14.17 20.81 -10.43
C LYS A 126 -13.81 22.29 -10.31
N PRO A 127 -14.45 23.11 -9.44
CA PRO A 127 -14.08 24.51 -9.28
C PRO A 127 -12.62 24.67 -8.83
N LEU A 128 -12.14 23.77 -7.97
CA LEU A 128 -10.77 23.77 -7.49
C LEU A 128 -9.78 23.40 -8.61
N MET A 129 -10.05 22.36 -9.40
CA MET A 129 -9.22 22.01 -10.56
C MET A 129 -9.17 23.15 -11.57
N GLU A 130 -10.31 23.80 -11.88
CA GLU A 130 -10.34 24.95 -12.78
C GLU A 130 -9.53 26.13 -12.24
N LYS A 131 -9.61 26.42 -10.94
CA LYS A 131 -8.81 27.48 -10.27
C LYS A 131 -7.31 27.33 -10.57
N TYR A 132 -6.77 26.11 -10.48
CA TYR A 132 -5.33 25.87 -10.64
C TYR A 132 -4.91 25.57 -12.08
N LEU A 133 -5.73 24.87 -12.87
CA LEU A 133 -5.29 24.27 -14.12
C LEU A 133 -5.68 25.06 -15.38
N LYS A 134 -6.74 25.88 -15.33
CA LYS A 134 -7.31 26.51 -16.54
C LYS A 134 -6.36 27.48 -17.26
N ASN A 135 -5.50 28.16 -16.50
CA ASN A 135 -4.59 29.19 -17.00
C ASN A 135 -3.20 28.64 -17.35
N LEU A 136 -2.98 27.32 -17.22
CA LEU A 136 -1.69 26.74 -17.54
C LEU A 136 -1.42 26.75 -19.06
N PRO A 137 -0.20 27.08 -19.50
CA PRO A 137 0.20 27.11 -20.91
C PRO A 137 0.50 25.71 -21.48
N ILE A 138 -0.17 24.67 -20.96
CA ILE A 138 -0.03 23.27 -21.39
C ILE A 138 -1.40 22.65 -21.63
N ASP A 139 -1.44 21.54 -22.34
CA ASP A 139 -2.68 20.79 -22.54
C ASP A 139 -3.02 19.97 -21.29
N VAL A 140 -4.21 20.22 -20.74
CA VAL A 140 -4.72 19.55 -19.55
C VAL A 140 -6.04 18.89 -19.91
N PHE A 141 -6.11 17.58 -19.78
CA PHE A 141 -7.33 16.80 -20.00
C PHE A 141 -7.88 16.32 -18.67
N VAL A 142 -9.19 16.46 -18.45
CA VAL A 142 -9.89 15.95 -17.28
C VAL A 142 -10.88 14.90 -17.75
N HIS A 143 -10.68 13.66 -17.32
CA HIS A 143 -11.47 12.51 -17.73
C HIS A 143 -12.72 12.39 -16.85
N ILE A 144 -13.89 12.64 -17.45
CA ILE A 144 -15.19 12.59 -16.80
C ILE A 144 -15.81 11.21 -17.00
N VAL A 145 -16.21 10.59 -15.89
CA VAL A 145 -17.02 9.37 -15.90
C VAL A 145 -18.47 9.78 -15.65
N ASP A 146 -19.37 9.51 -16.60
CA ASP A 146 -20.79 9.81 -16.43
C ASP A 146 -21.37 8.98 -15.28
N GLY A 147 -22.16 9.63 -14.43
CA GLY A 147 -22.66 9.09 -13.17
C GLY A 147 -23.43 7.75 -13.30
N PHE A 148 -23.33 6.96 -12.24
CA PHE A 148 -23.94 5.64 -11.95
C PHE A 148 -23.06 4.38 -12.00
N GLU A 149 -21.74 4.50 -12.14
CA GLU A 149 -20.81 3.52 -11.56
C GLU A 149 -19.81 4.18 -10.63
N THR A 150 -20.33 4.94 -9.67
CA THR A 150 -19.59 5.06 -8.43
C THR A 150 -19.56 3.66 -7.82
N PHE A 151 -18.41 2.96 -7.91
CA PHE A 151 -18.07 1.92 -6.93
C PHE A 151 -17.99 2.62 -5.56
N THR A 152 -19.16 2.89 -4.99
CA THR A 152 -19.38 3.40 -3.64
C THR A 152 -19.11 2.24 -2.68
N GLU A 153 -17.84 1.87 -2.56
CA GLU A 153 -17.37 0.82 -1.64
C GLU A 153 -17.25 1.32 -0.19
N HIS A 154 -18.09 2.26 0.25
CA HIS A 154 -18.30 2.42 1.69
C HIS A 154 -19.20 1.31 2.26
N LYS A 155 -19.64 0.34 1.42
CA LYS A 155 -20.36 -0.87 1.84
C LYS A 155 -19.63 -2.17 1.47
N ASN A 156 -18.46 -2.41 2.05
CA ASN A 156 -18.07 -3.70 2.66
C ASN A 156 -16.56 -3.75 2.90
N ILE A 157 -16.12 -3.17 4.03
CA ILE A 157 -14.77 -3.37 4.58
C ILE A 157 -14.40 -4.88 4.60
N LYS A 158 -15.38 -5.76 4.80
CA LYS A 158 -15.21 -7.22 4.77
C LYS A 158 -14.86 -7.78 3.39
N GLU A 159 -15.45 -7.28 2.31
CA GLU A 159 -15.18 -7.77 0.95
C GLU A 159 -13.85 -7.24 0.41
N THR A 160 -13.53 -5.98 0.69
CA THR A 160 -12.21 -5.40 0.38
C THR A 160 -11.10 -6.15 1.13
N ARG A 161 -11.29 -6.46 2.42
CA ARG A 161 -10.36 -7.31 3.20
C ARG A 161 -10.24 -8.71 2.59
N LYS A 162 -11.36 -9.34 2.22
CA LYS A 162 -11.37 -10.69 1.61
C LYS A 162 -10.65 -10.72 0.25
N TRP A 163 -10.75 -9.65 -0.54
CA TRP A 163 -10.06 -9.53 -1.82
C TRP A 163 -8.55 -9.27 -1.65
N LEU A 164 -8.15 -8.35 -0.75
CA LEU A 164 -6.74 -8.03 -0.48
C LEU A 164 -5.96 -9.27 0.00
N ARG A 165 -6.60 -10.14 0.78
CA ARG A 165 -6.03 -11.41 1.25
C ARG A 165 -5.77 -12.44 0.14
N LYS A 166 -6.29 -12.24 -1.08
CA LYS A 166 -5.98 -13.09 -2.25
C LYS A 166 -4.61 -12.77 -2.86
N GLN A 167 -4.00 -11.63 -2.52
CA GLN A 167 -2.66 -11.26 -2.99
C GLN A 167 -1.84 -10.75 -1.80
N PRO A 168 -1.35 -11.64 -0.92
CA PRO A 168 -0.77 -11.23 0.35
C PRO A 168 0.51 -10.42 0.18
N SER A 169 1.25 -10.63 -0.91
CA SER A 169 2.42 -9.80 -1.28
C SER A 169 2.09 -8.32 -1.50
N ALA A 170 0.81 -7.96 -1.65
CA ALA A 170 0.33 -6.59 -1.80
C ALA A 170 0.00 -5.89 -0.47
N LEU A 171 0.00 -6.60 0.67
CA LEU A 171 -0.40 -6.04 1.97
C LEU A 171 0.74 -5.22 2.61
N SER A 172 0.40 -4.08 3.20
CA SER A 172 1.33 -3.26 4.00
C SER A 172 1.47 -3.83 5.41
N ALA A 173 2.60 -3.58 6.07
CA ALA A 173 2.84 -4.05 7.44
C ALA A 173 1.75 -3.59 8.42
N GLU A 174 1.29 -2.34 8.31
CA GLU A 174 0.17 -1.80 9.11
C GLU A 174 -1.12 -2.59 8.92
N PHE A 175 -1.47 -2.94 7.68
CA PHE A 175 -2.68 -3.71 7.41
C PHE A 175 -2.60 -5.11 8.02
N VAL A 176 -1.43 -5.75 7.92
CA VAL A 176 -1.20 -7.09 8.48
C VAL A 176 -1.20 -7.03 10.02
N TRP A 177 -0.65 -5.97 10.60
CA TRP A 177 -0.68 -5.73 12.04
C TRP A 177 -2.10 -5.56 12.56
N GLU A 178 -2.92 -4.74 11.89
CA GLU A 178 -4.33 -4.61 12.24
C GLU A 178 -5.11 -5.92 12.04
N ASP A 179 -4.81 -6.71 11.01
CA ASP A 179 -5.40 -8.03 10.82
C ASP A 179 -5.05 -8.95 12.00
N LEU A 180 -3.80 -8.92 12.46
CA LEU A 180 -3.35 -9.65 13.64
C LEU A 180 -4.05 -9.16 14.91
N LEU A 181 -4.09 -7.85 15.16
CA LEU A 181 -4.82 -7.23 16.27
C LEU A 181 -6.29 -7.62 16.27
N HIS A 182 -6.94 -7.60 15.10
CA HIS A 182 -8.34 -8.01 14.97
C HIS A 182 -8.54 -9.48 15.32
N ILE A 183 -7.61 -10.36 14.92
CA ILE A 183 -7.69 -11.79 15.24
C ILE A 183 -7.48 -12.01 16.73
N VAL A 184 -6.44 -11.44 17.34
CA VAL A 184 -6.13 -11.69 18.76
C VAL A 184 -7.20 -11.12 19.71
N THR A 185 -7.92 -10.08 19.27
CA THR A 185 -9.03 -9.48 20.05
C THR A 185 -10.35 -10.25 19.92
N HIS A 186 -10.55 -11.02 18.85
CA HIS A 186 -11.84 -11.68 18.56
C HIS A 186 -11.78 -13.21 18.55
N ALA A 187 -10.60 -13.81 18.47
CA ALA A 187 -10.42 -15.26 18.47
C ALA A 187 -10.21 -15.79 19.89
N ASP A 188 -10.75 -16.98 20.17
CA ASP A 188 -10.46 -17.69 21.42
C ASP A 188 -9.10 -18.39 21.33
N LEU A 189 -8.04 -17.65 21.67
CA LEU A 189 -6.66 -18.15 21.62
C LEU A 189 -6.32 -19.13 22.75
N LYS A 190 -7.20 -19.32 23.75
CA LYS A 190 -6.98 -20.29 24.83
C LYS A 190 -6.92 -21.72 24.32
N ILE A 191 -7.59 -22.01 23.20
CA ILE A 191 -7.53 -23.29 22.48
C ILE A 191 -6.09 -23.61 22.04
N PHE A 192 -5.27 -22.60 21.77
CA PHE A 192 -3.85 -22.74 21.42
C PHE A 192 -2.92 -22.69 22.63
N GLY A 193 -3.46 -22.49 23.84
CA GLY A 193 -2.72 -22.30 25.08
C GLY A 193 -2.15 -20.88 25.24
N TRP A 194 -2.75 -19.89 24.58
CA TRP A 194 -2.30 -18.50 24.61
C TRP A 194 -3.33 -17.55 25.21
N SER A 195 -2.86 -16.51 25.90
CA SER A 195 -3.60 -15.26 26.12
C SER A 195 -2.78 -14.09 25.62
N VAL A 196 -3.43 -13.10 25.03
CA VAL A 196 -2.75 -11.97 24.39
C VAL A 196 -3.36 -10.69 24.91
N ASP A 197 -2.51 -9.85 25.51
CA ASP A 197 -2.89 -8.52 25.97
C ASP A 197 -2.26 -7.48 25.04
N SER A 198 -3.08 -6.54 24.56
CA SER A 198 -2.60 -5.39 23.79
C SER A 198 -2.33 -4.24 24.74
N LEU A 199 -1.09 -3.77 24.80
CA LEU A 199 -0.73 -2.56 25.52
C LEU A 199 -0.65 -1.40 24.52
N VAL A 200 -1.42 -0.35 24.79
CA VAL A 200 -1.34 0.93 24.08
C VAL A 200 -0.54 1.87 24.97
N GLY A 201 0.62 2.34 24.51
CA GLY A 201 1.42 3.33 25.23
C GLY A 201 0.68 4.66 25.40
N ASP A 202 0.98 5.39 26.48
CA ASP A 202 0.28 6.63 26.88
C ASP A 202 0.56 7.84 26.00
N GLU A 203 1.48 7.76 25.05
CA GLU A 203 1.66 8.76 24.00
C GLU A 203 1.76 8.06 22.65
N LYS A 204 1.18 8.68 21.61
CA LYS A 204 0.97 8.13 20.26
C LYS A 204 2.19 7.35 19.75
N GLU A 205 1.97 6.08 19.37
CA GLU A 205 2.95 5.10 18.84
C GLU A 205 3.96 4.65 19.89
N GLU A 206 3.69 3.57 20.64
CA GLU A 206 4.06 2.20 20.26
C GLU A 206 3.05 1.18 20.84
N SER A 207 2.52 0.29 19.98
CA SER A 207 1.64 -0.80 20.41
C SER A 207 2.42 -2.11 20.47
N LYS A 208 2.51 -2.74 21.63
CA LYS A 208 3.11 -4.07 21.79
C LYS A 208 2.06 -5.10 22.19
N LEU A 209 2.29 -6.35 21.79
CA LEU A 209 1.49 -7.50 22.21
C LEU A 209 2.24 -8.28 23.27
N LEU A 210 1.59 -8.51 24.41
CA LEU A 210 2.07 -9.44 25.42
C LEU A 210 1.44 -10.81 25.15
N ILE A 211 2.24 -11.75 24.66
CA ILE A 211 1.80 -13.11 24.34
C ILE A 211 2.17 -14.01 25.51
N HIS A 212 1.18 -14.35 26.31
CA HIS A 212 1.31 -15.30 27.41
C HIS A 212 1.13 -16.71 26.87
N THR A 213 2.14 -17.56 27.07
CA THR A 213 2.12 -18.97 26.74
C THR A 213 2.21 -19.80 28.02
N ARG A 214 2.08 -21.13 27.94
CA ARG A 214 2.18 -22.00 29.12
C ARG A 214 3.51 -21.88 29.86
N ASP A 215 4.58 -21.61 29.12
CA ASP A 215 5.95 -21.73 29.62
C ASP A 215 6.73 -20.40 29.55
N ASP A 216 6.15 -19.34 28.99
CA ASP A 216 6.85 -18.07 28.70
C ASP A 216 5.90 -16.90 28.42
N ASN A 217 6.39 -15.68 28.63
CA ASN A 217 5.71 -14.42 28.28
C ASN A 217 6.57 -13.69 27.25
N ILE A 218 6.02 -13.42 26.08
CA ILE A 218 6.75 -12.84 24.95
C ILE A 218 6.21 -11.44 24.68
N GLU A 219 7.09 -10.43 24.74
CA GLU A 219 6.78 -9.09 24.28
C GLU A 219 7.04 -8.98 22.78
N PHE A 220 5.99 -8.81 21.99
CA PHE A 220 6.06 -8.69 20.55
C PHE A 220 5.73 -7.28 20.10
N ASN A 221 6.77 -6.54 19.73
CA ASN A 221 6.65 -5.13 19.39
C ASN A 221 6.19 -4.96 17.93
N LYS A 222 5.46 -3.88 17.66
CA LYS A 222 4.97 -3.55 16.32
C LYS A 222 6.11 -3.40 15.31
N GLU A 223 7.22 -2.77 15.69
CA GLU A 223 8.39 -2.59 14.81
C GLU A 223 9.01 -3.93 14.40
N ASP A 224 9.23 -4.83 15.37
CA ASP A 224 9.73 -6.18 15.10
C ASP A 224 8.80 -6.96 14.16
N PHE A 225 7.49 -6.80 14.32
CA PHE A 225 6.51 -7.38 13.40
C PHE A 225 6.61 -6.77 12.00
N PHE A 226 6.84 -5.47 11.88
CA PHE A 226 6.94 -4.78 10.59
C PHE A 226 8.14 -5.30 9.81
N ASP A 227 9.29 -5.38 10.46
CA ASP A 227 10.52 -5.92 9.87
C ASP A 227 10.34 -7.38 9.43
N LEU A 228 9.69 -8.20 10.26
CA LEU A 228 9.39 -9.59 9.93
C LEU A 228 8.44 -9.70 8.74
N TRP A 229 7.39 -8.86 8.68
CA TRP A 229 6.47 -8.85 7.55
C TRP A 229 7.14 -8.40 6.25
N ILE A 230 7.98 -7.36 6.29
CA ILE A 230 8.73 -6.89 5.12
C ILE A 230 9.61 -8.02 4.57
N LYS A 231 10.38 -8.69 5.43
CA LYS A 231 11.19 -9.84 5.04
C LYS A 231 10.33 -10.96 4.46
N LEU A 232 9.24 -11.33 5.15
CA LEU A 232 8.33 -12.39 4.71
C LEU A 232 7.68 -12.08 3.36
N ARG A 233 7.35 -10.81 3.11
CA ARG A 233 6.77 -10.33 1.85
C ARG A 233 7.78 -10.35 0.71
N ASP A 234 8.99 -9.86 0.96
CA ASP A 234 9.99 -9.65 -0.08
C ASP A 234 10.68 -10.96 -0.48
N PHE A 235 10.94 -11.85 0.49
CA PHE A 235 11.56 -13.15 0.25
C PHE A 235 10.54 -14.29 0.10
N GLY A 236 9.29 -14.08 0.50
CA GLY A 236 8.22 -15.09 0.49
C GLY A 236 8.24 -16.05 1.68
N TYR A 237 9.30 -16.04 2.51
CA TYR A 237 9.45 -16.89 3.68
C TYR A 237 10.36 -16.26 4.76
N VAL A 238 10.25 -16.75 5.99
CA VAL A 238 11.09 -16.42 7.15
C VAL A 238 11.30 -17.68 7.99
N PHE A 239 12.54 -17.94 8.43
CA PHE A 239 12.87 -19.04 9.34
C PHE A 239 13.20 -18.52 10.74
N SER A 240 13.24 -19.43 11.73
CA SER A 240 13.56 -19.09 13.13
C SER A 240 14.88 -18.33 13.31
N ARG A 241 15.86 -18.55 12.44
CA ARG A 241 17.15 -17.85 12.43
C ARG A 241 17.06 -16.38 11.98
N ASP A 242 16.02 -16.02 11.23
CA ASP A 242 15.82 -14.69 10.65
C ASP A 242 15.11 -13.74 11.62
N LEU A 243 14.60 -14.28 12.73
CA LEU A 243 13.97 -13.51 13.81
C LEU A 243 14.98 -12.60 14.50
N PRO A 244 14.54 -11.46 15.05
CA PRO A 244 15.33 -10.66 16.00
C PRO A 244 15.85 -11.49 17.18
N GLU A 245 17.00 -11.09 17.73
CA GLU A 245 17.76 -11.90 18.69
C GLU A 245 16.98 -12.24 19.96
N ASN A 246 16.17 -11.31 20.45
CA ASN A 246 15.23 -11.46 21.57
C ASN A 246 14.17 -12.57 21.37
N TYR A 247 13.97 -13.04 20.13
CA TYR A 247 13.03 -14.13 19.80
C TYR A 247 13.72 -15.44 19.40
N ARG A 248 15.06 -15.49 19.33
CA ARG A 248 15.78 -16.67 18.78
C ARG A 248 15.86 -17.87 19.72
N GLU A 249 15.47 -17.74 20.98
CA GLU A 249 15.36 -18.89 21.88
C GLU A 249 14.39 -19.93 21.29
N LYS A 250 14.71 -21.22 21.46
CA LYS A 250 14.02 -22.31 20.72
C LYS A 250 12.49 -22.31 20.93
N ASN A 251 12.03 -22.02 22.15
CA ASN A 251 10.61 -21.95 22.48
C ASN A 251 9.97 -20.65 21.95
N ARG A 252 10.64 -19.51 22.10
CA ARG A 252 10.18 -18.18 21.63
C ARG A 252 10.04 -18.12 20.12
N SER A 253 11.05 -18.59 19.40
CA SER A 253 11.05 -18.60 17.92
C SER A 253 9.90 -19.44 17.37
N THR A 254 9.67 -20.61 17.98
CA THR A 254 8.55 -21.48 17.60
C THR A 254 7.20 -20.81 17.90
N ASN A 255 7.07 -20.16 19.05
CA ASN A 255 5.84 -19.46 19.43
C ASN A 255 5.55 -18.26 18.51
N ILE A 256 6.55 -17.40 18.20
CA ILE A 256 6.39 -16.27 17.28
C ILE A 256 6.02 -16.75 15.87
N LEU A 257 6.74 -17.73 15.32
CA LEU A 257 6.41 -18.26 14.00
C LEU A 257 5.00 -18.86 13.96
N ARG A 258 4.60 -19.61 15.00
CA ARG A 258 3.24 -20.13 15.12
C ARG A 258 2.23 -18.99 15.28
N PHE A 259 2.57 -17.93 15.98
CA PHE A 259 1.71 -16.77 16.17
C PHE A 259 1.40 -16.07 14.84
N LEU A 260 2.39 -15.94 13.96
CA LEU A 260 2.19 -15.41 12.60
C LEU A 260 1.20 -16.26 11.78
N THR A 261 1.10 -17.57 12.04
CA THR A 261 0.13 -18.44 11.34
C THR A 261 -1.33 -18.18 11.70
N LEU A 262 -1.61 -17.34 12.72
CA LEU A 262 -2.96 -16.82 12.96
C LEU A 262 -3.47 -16.05 11.73
N LEU A 263 -2.57 -15.42 10.98
CA LEU A 263 -2.91 -14.73 9.74
C LEU A 263 -3.25 -15.75 8.65
N PRO A 264 -4.43 -15.67 8.01
CA PRO A 264 -4.96 -16.74 7.16
C PRO A 264 -4.17 -16.97 5.87
N TYR A 265 -3.30 -16.03 5.49
CA TYR A 265 -2.44 -16.05 4.31
C TYR A 265 -0.98 -16.41 4.62
N ILE A 266 -0.66 -16.75 5.86
CA ILE A 266 0.64 -17.28 6.27
C ILE A 266 0.49 -18.79 6.49
N GLU A 267 1.48 -19.57 6.07
CA GLU A 267 1.53 -21.01 6.28
C GLU A 267 2.85 -21.44 6.93
N PRO A 268 2.83 -22.45 7.82
CA PRO A 268 4.06 -22.98 8.39
C PRO A 268 4.84 -23.79 7.35
N ILE A 269 6.15 -23.62 7.32
CA ILE A 269 7.06 -24.39 6.48
C ILE A 269 8.20 -24.97 7.31
N LYS A 270 8.89 -25.96 6.75
CA LYS A 270 10.11 -26.55 7.33
C LYS A 270 11.18 -26.64 6.25
N SER A 271 12.42 -26.36 6.63
CA SER A 271 13.60 -26.63 5.81
C SER A 271 14.46 -27.69 6.48
N ILE A 272 15.12 -28.52 5.68
CA ILE A 272 16.02 -29.58 6.13
C ILE A 272 17.37 -29.32 5.48
N ASN A 273 18.42 -29.12 6.28
CA ASN A 273 19.77 -28.94 5.75
C ASN A 273 20.45 -30.29 5.44
N HIS A 274 21.64 -30.24 4.83
CA HIS A 274 22.43 -31.44 4.48
C HIS A 274 22.79 -32.34 5.68
N GLN A 275 22.73 -31.81 6.90
CA GLN A 275 22.97 -32.52 8.15
C GLN A 275 21.68 -33.08 8.79
N LYS A 276 20.56 -33.08 8.05
CA LYS A 276 19.22 -33.49 8.51
C LYS A 276 18.67 -32.64 9.67
N GLN A 277 19.22 -31.45 9.92
CA GLN A 277 18.66 -30.54 10.91
C GLN A 277 17.45 -29.83 10.32
N ILE A 278 16.35 -29.83 11.07
CA ILE A 278 15.09 -29.21 10.69
C ILE A 278 15.06 -27.78 11.24
N THR A 279 14.79 -26.81 10.37
CA THR A 279 14.50 -25.42 10.75
C THR A 279 13.04 -25.11 10.45
N THR A 280 12.32 -24.61 11.45
CA THR A 280 10.93 -24.15 11.31
C THR A 280 10.88 -22.75 10.75
N GLY A 281 9.89 -22.47 9.92
CA GLY A 281 9.66 -21.17 9.33
C GLY A 281 8.19 -20.97 8.96
N VAL A 282 7.92 -19.82 8.36
CA VAL A 282 6.63 -19.48 7.76
C VAL A 282 6.83 -18.96 6.35
N ALA A 283 5.83 -19.15 5.50
CA ALA A 283 5.78 -18.62 4.14
C ALA A 283 4.47 -17.89 3.89
N VAL A 284 4.49 -16.99 2.91
CA VAL A 284 3.28 -16.42 2.36
C VAL A 284 2.63 -17.44 1.44
N LYS A 285 1.34 -17.75 1.65
CA LYS A 285 0.58 -18.61 0.76
C LYS A 285 0.58 -18.03 -0.65
N LYS A 286 1.13 -18.77 -1.61
CA LYS A 286 1.04 -18.41 -3.03
C LYS A 286 -0.38 -18.67 -3.51
N ILE A 287 -1.18 -17.61 -3.67
CA ILE A 287 -2.47 -17.70 -4.36
C ILE A 287 -2.33 -16.95 -5.67
N ASN A 288 -2.46 -17.69 -6.77
CA ASN A 288 -2.34 -17.30 -8.18
C ASN A 288 -0.96 -16.72 -8.58
N LEU A 289 0.00 -17.61 -8.80
CA LEU A 289 1.04 -17.36 -9.80
C LEU A 289 0.40 -17.50 -11.19
N PRO A 290 0.49 -16.50 -12.09
CA PRO A 290 0.52 -16.79 -13.52
C PRO A 290 1.80 -17.58 -13.81
N ASP A 291 1.71 -18.52 -14.74
CA ASP A 291 2.87 -19.28 -15.22
C ASP A 291 4.02 -18.35 -15.62
N GLU A 292 5.25 -18.79 -15.30
CA GLU A 292 6.49 -18.10 -15.62
C GLU A 292 6.57 -17.81 -17.12
N GLU A 293 6.84 -16.56 -17.50
CA GLU A 293 7.72 -16.29 -18.63
C GLU A 293 8.39 -14.90 -18.53
N GLN A 294 9.72 -14.96 -18.58
CA GLN A 294 10.68 -13.97 -19.06
C GLN A 294 11.11 -12.80 -18.14
N SER A 295 12.27 -13.04 -17.55
CA SER A 295 13.35 -12.10 -17.19
C SER A 295 13.57 -10.98 -18.20
N VAL A 296 13.86 -9.75 -17.74
CA VAL A 296 15.11 -9.01 -18.06
C VAL A 296 15.36 -7.98 -16.94
N SER A 297 16.64 -7.86 -16.57
CA SER A 297 17.25 -6.91 -15.63
C SER A 297 17.24 -5.46 -16.11
N SER A 298 17.26 -4.49 -15.20
CA SER A 298 18.39 -3.53 -15.12
C SER A 298 18.26 -2.58 -13.92
N GLN A 299 19.42 -2.21 -13.43
CA GLN A 299 19.72 -1.37 -12.27
C GLN A 299 19.45 0.13 -12.50
N GLU A 300 19.52 0.86 -11.37
CA GLU A 300 19.75 2.30 -11.23
C GLU A 300 18.58 3.26 -11.49
N GLN A 301 17.97 3.76 -10.41
CA GLN A 301 17.34 5.07 -10.33
C GLN A 301 17.07 5.43 -8.86
N THR A 302 17.96 6.22 -8.25
CA THR A 302 17.86 6.66 -6.83
C THR A 302 17.81 8.19 -6.71
N GLU A 303 17.19 8.91 -7.65
CA GLU A 303 17.06 10.37 -7.58
C GLU A 303 15.68 10.89 -8.03
N LEU A 304 14.56 10.50 -7.40
CA LEU A 304 13.24 11.03 -7.82
C LEU A 304 12.22 11.34 -6.71
N ILE A 305 12.66 11.53 -5.47
CA ILE A 305 11.79 12.06 -4.41
C ILE A 305 12.30 13.43 -4.01
N PHE A 306 11.47 14.46 -4.12
CA PHE A 306 11.83 15.81 -3.69
C PHE A 306 10.69 16.47 -2.91
N GLY A 307 11.03 16.98 -1.72
CA GLY A 307 10.20 17.83 -0.85
C GLY A 307 10.04 19.23 -1.42
#